data_AF-A0A6N6WSM5-F1
#
_entry.id   AF-A0A6N6WSM5-F1
#
_cell.length_a   1.000
_cell.length_b   1.000
_cell.length_c   1.000
_cell.angle_alpha   90.00
_cell.angle_beta   90.00
_cell.angle_gamma   90.00
#
_symmetry.space_group_name_H-M   'P 1'
#
loop_
_entity.id
_entity.type
_entity.pdbx_description
1 polymer ?
#
loop_
_entity_poly.entity_id
_entity_poly.type
_entity_poly.pdbx_seq_one_letter_code
_entity_poly.pdbx_strand_id
1 'polypeptide(L)'
;LMQIRAGLACALCLFSLRYIVNKCPWRFLITIILASSFHLGAVVFLIAYPLGQYKFNSKKVAIAIICALIISSIFPLGAFFKSLPSYAFLNRIQYYNDTEYGQSSGLFTNVVIIKELLIIIVCLAYRRVLENIPYFNVSFNTYVVSLIWLILWNDFSIVASRIATFYSIGEVLLMAMLPFITKSGGSRNILAVLLILLAGVIMFMNIYTGKWDGVVII
;
A
#
# COMPACT_ATOMS: atom_id res chain seq x y z
N LEU A 1 18.34 -10.49 -5.06
CA LEU A 1 17.99 -9.95 -6.42
C LEU A 1 16.49 -9.64 -6.60
N MET A 2 15.56 -10.46 -6.08
CA MET A 2 14.11 -10.24 -6.28
C MET A 2 13.61 -8.89 -5.71
N GLN A 3 14.06 -8.50 -4.51
CA GLN A 3 13.68 -7.24 -3.87
C GLN A 3 14.24 -5.99 -4.60
N ILE A 4 15.47 -6.05 -5.13
CA ILE A 4 16.05 -4.94 -5.90
C ILE A 4 15.20 -4.64 -7.15
N ARG A 5 14.78 -5.68 -7.86
CA ARG A 5 13.90 -5.56 -9.04
C ARG A 5 12.53 -4.98 -8.69
N ALA A 6 11.92 -5.45 -7.60
CA ALA A 6 10.64 -4.95 -7.12
C ALA A 6 10.74 -3.48 -6.68
N GLY A 7 11.82 -3.10 -5.99
CA GLY A 7 12.10 -1.72 -5.58
C GLY A 7 12.24 -0.77 -6.76
N LEU A 8 12.98 -1.17 -7.81
CA LEU A 8 13.09 -0.37 -9.04
C LEU A 8 11.72 -0.20 -9.73
N ALA A 9 10.93 -1.26 -9.80
CA ALA A 9 9.58 -1.19 -10.34
C ALA A 9 8.68 -0.25 -9.51
N CYS A 10 8.78 -0.27 -8.18
CA CYS A 10 8.07 0.65 -7.29
C CYS A 10 8.48 2.11 -7.51
N ALA A 11 9.77 2.38 -7.72
CA ALA A 11 10.26 3.72 -8.05
C ALA A 11 9.67 4.23 -9.38
N LEU A 12 9.57 3.37 -10.40
CA LEU A 12 8.89 3.70 -11.66
C LEU A 12 7.39 3.93 -11.48
N CYS A 13 6.71 3.12 -10.66
CA CYS A 13 5.31 3.35 -10.30
C CYS A 13 5.13 4.70 -9.56
N LEU A 14 6.03 5.07 -8.65
CA LEU A 14 6.00 6.35 -7.95
C LEU A 14 6.18 7.52 -8.92
N PHE A 15 7.17 7.40 -9.81
CA PHE A 15 7.38 8.36 -10.88
C PHE A 15 6.15 8.50 -11.80
N SER A 16 5.42 7.41 -12.03
CA SER A 16 4.24 7.40 -12.89
C SER A 16 3.07 8.24 -12.35
N LEU A 17 3.03 8.53 -11.03
CA LEU A 17 1.95 9.31 -10.41
C LEU A 17 1.77 10.69 -11.07
N ARG A 18 2.85 11.31 -11.55
CA ARG A 18 2.80 12.58 -12.29
C ARG A 18 1.96 12.51 -13.57
N TYR A 19 1.93 11.35 -14.21
CA TYR A 19 1.12 11.16 -15.41
C TYR A 19 -0.35 10.95 -15.08
N ILE A 20 -0.67 10.44 -13.88
CA ILE A 20 -2.05 10.41 -13.38
C ILE A 20 -2.53 11.85 -13.11
N VAL A 21 -1.73 12.65 -12.38
CA VAL A 21 -2.04 14.05 -12.06
C VAL A 21 -2.21 14.90 -13.33
N ASN A 22 -1.29 14.75 -14.29
CA ASN A 22 -1.32 15.49 -15.56
C ASN A 22 -2.25 14.86 -16.61
N LYS A 23 -3.05 13.84 -16.25
CA LYS A 23 -4.00 13.14 -17.13
C LYS A 23 -3.38 12.69 -18.47
N CYS A 24 -2.17 12.13 -18.40
CA CYS A 24 -1.39 11.64 -19.53
C CYS A 24 -1.41 10.09 -19.56
N PRO A 25 -2.49 9.43 -20.05
CA PRO A 25 -2.67 7.99 -19.91
C PRO A 25 -1.60 7.18 -20.65
N TRP A 26 -1.17 7.65 -21.82
CA TRP A 26 -0.15 6.96 -22.61
C TRP A 26 1.23 6.95 -21.95
N ARG A 27 1.63 8.08 -21.36
CA ARG A 27 2.91 8.16 -20.63
C ARG A 27 2.87 7.33 -19.36
N PHE A 28 1.72 7.28 -18.68
CA PHE A 28 1.49 6.38 -17.57
C PHE A 28 1.65 4.91 -18.02
N LEU A 29 0.92 4.49 -19.06
CA LEU A 29 0.94 3.12 -19.58
C LEU A 29 2.35 2.66 -19.96
N ILE A 30 3.10 3.48 -20.71
CA ILE A 30 4.49 3.17 -21.10
C ILE A 30 5.37 2.98 -19.85
N THR A 31 5.20 3.83 -18.84
CA THR A 31 5.97 3.73 -17.58
C THR A 31 5.64 2.45 -16.83
N ILE A 32 4.38 2.01 -16.80
CA ILE A 32 3.99 0.75 -16.15
C ILE A 32 4.44 -0.48 -16.93
N ILE A 33 4.42 -0.45 -18.27
CA ILE A 33 5.01 -1.51 -19.10
C ILE A 33 6.50 -1.64 -18.80
N LEU A 34 7.22 -0.51 -18.72
CA LEU A 34 8.62 -0.49 -18.35
C LEU A 34 8.84 -1.01 -16.92
N ALA A 35 8.02 -0.61 -15.95
CA ALA A 35 8.10 -1.16 -14.58
C ALA A 35 7.86 -2.68 -14.55
N SER A 36 6.93 -3.16 -15.37
CA SER A 36 6.54 -4.58 -15.45
C SER A 36 7.64 -5.45 -16.07
N SER A 37 8.51 -4.89 -16.92
CA SER A 37 9.67 -5.63 -17.44
C SER A 37 10.69 -5.95 -16.33
N PHE A 38 10.82 -5.07 -15.32
CA PHE A 38 11.62 -5.34 -14.14
C PHE A 38 10.92 -6.27 -13.16
N HIS A 39 9.62 -6.06 -12.91
CA HIS A 39 8.84 -6.90 -12.01
C HIS A 39 7.38 -6.99 -12.47
N LEU A 40 6.95 -8.18 -12.90
CA LEU A 40 5.60 -8.40 -13.46
C LEU A 40 4.48 -7.92 -12.54
N GLY A 41 4.66 -8.00 -11.21
CA GLY A 41 3.69 -7.49 -10.24
C GLY A 41 3.32 -6.01 -10.41
N ALA A 42 4.19 -5.19 -11.00
CA ALA A 42 3.90 -3.77 -11.25
C ALA A 42 2.72 -3.55 -12.21
N VAL A 43 2.35 -4.56 -13.01
CA VAL A 43 1.20 -4.48 -13.94
C VAL A 43 -0.11 -4.20 -13.20
N VAL A 44 -0.25 -4.66 -11.95
CA VAL A 44 -1.46 -4.42 -11.15
C VAL A 44 -1.67 -2.94 -10.89
N PHE A 45 -0.61 -2.14 -10.94
CA PHE A 45 -0.67 -0.69 -10.74
C PHE A 45 -1.34 0.04 -11.91
N LEU A 46 -1.66 -0.62 -13.03
CA LEU A 46 -2.45 -0.02 -14.11
C LEU A 46 -3.80 0.53 -13.61
N ILE A 47 -4.41 -0.12 -12.63
CA ILE A 47 -5.70 0.29 -12.05
C ILE A 47 -5.54 1.59 -11.23
N ALA A 48 -4.33 1.96 -10.82
CA ALA A 48 -4.08 3.22 -10.13
C ALA A 48 -4.45 4.46 -10.97
N TYR A 49 -4.44 4.37 -12.31
CA TYR A 49 -4.78 5.51 -13.17
C TYR A 49 -6.22 6.00 -12.99
N PRO A 50 -7.26 5.18 -13.22
CA PRO A 50 -8.64 5.61 -12.96
C PRO A 50 -8.88 5.91 -11.48
N LEU A 51 -8.27 5.15 -10.56
CA LEU A 51 -8.42 5.35 -9.12
C LEU A 51 -7.86 6.70 -8.64
N GLY A 52 -6.69 7.09 -9.15
CA GLY A 52 -6.02 8.34 -8.78
C GLY A 52 -6.73 9.60 -9.28
N GLN A 53 -7.62 9.47 -10.26
CA GLN A 53 -8.47 10.57 -10.75
C GLN A 53 -9.78 10.71 -9.97
N TYR A 54 -10.18 9.66 -9.25
CA TYR A 54 -11.42 9.66 -8.49
C TYR A 54 -11.29 10.49 -7.20
N LYS A 55 -12.26 11.36 -6.92
CA LYS A 55 -12.28 12.11 -5.65
C LYS A 55 -12.98 11.29 -4.57
N PHE A 56 -12.25 10.45 -3.84
CA PHE A 56 -12.82 9.72 -2.70
C PHE A 56 -13.33 10.70 -1.64
N ASN A 57 -14.58 10.63 -1.22
CA ASN A 57 -15.05 11.35 -0.03
C ASN A 57 -14.68 10.54 1.22
N SER A 58 -14.37 11.20 2.34
CA SER A 58 -14.10 10.57 3.64
C SER A 58 -15.17 9.53 4.03
N LYS A 59 -16.46 9.81 3.78
CA LYS A 59 -17.54 8.83 4.00
C LYS A 59 -17.38 7.58 3.14
N LYS A 60 -17.04 7.73 1.87
CA LYS A 60 -16.85 6.61 0.93
C LYS A 60 -15.64 5.77 1.33
N VAL A 61 -14.55 6.40 1.80
CA VAL A 61 -13.36 5.68 2.31
C VAL A 61 -13.73 4.86 3.55
N ALA A 62 -14.41 5.47 4.52
CA ALA A 62 -14.84 4.78 5.74
C ALA A 62 -15.74 3.57 5.42
N ILE A 63 -16.74 3.77 4.54
CA ILE A 63 -17.62 2.68 4.08
C ILE A 63 -16.81 1.59 3.38
N ALA A 64 -15.88 1.93 2.50
CA ALA A 64 -15.06 0.94 1.79
C ALA A 64 -14.20 0.10 2.74
N ILE A 65 -13.59 0.72 3.77
CA ILE A 65 -12.82 0.01 4.79
C ILE A 65 -13.72 -0.91 5.62
N ILE A 66 -14.89 -0.43 6.06
CA ILE A 66 -15.86 -1.25 6.81
C ILE A 66 -16.34 -2.43 5.97
N CYS A 67 -16.68 -2.19 4.70
CA CYS A 67 -17.06 -3.25 3.76
C CYS A 67 -15.92 -4.27 3.59
N ALA A 68 -14.67 -3.82 3.46
CA ALA A 68 -13.52 -4.71 3.35
C ALA A 68 -13.36 -5.60 4.60
N LEU A 69 -13.52 -5.04 5.80
CA LEU A 69 -13.46 -5.79 7.06
C LEU A 69 -14.59 -6.83 7.17
N ILE A 70 -15.81 -6.47 6.76
CA ILE A 70 -16.95 -7.40 6.74
C ILE A 70 -16.69 -8.53 5.73
N ILE A 71 -16.26 -8.18 4.52
CA ILE A 71 -15.97 -9.16 3.46
C ILE A 71 -14.85 -10.10 3.91
N SER A 72 -13.74 -9.60 4.47
CA SER A 72 -12.63 -10.45 4.93
C SER A 72 -13.04 -11.39 6.05
N SER A 73 -14.03 -11.01 6.88
CA SER A 73 -14.52 -11.83 7.98
C SER A 73 -15.49 -12.92 7.54
N ILE A 74 -16.30 -12.66 6.50
CA ILE A 74 -17.32 -13.60 6.00
C ILE A 74 -16.76 -14.50 4.89
N PHE A 75 -15.88 -13.96 4.05
CA PHE A 75 -15.40 -14.60 2.84
C PHE A 75 -13.86 -14.49 2.75
N PRO A 76 -13.12 -15.35 3.47
CA PRO A 76 -11.65 -15.38 3.42
C PRO A 76 -11.20 -15.75 1.99
N LEU A 77 -10.68 -14.75 1.26
CA LEU A 77 -10.35 -14.88 -0.16
C LEU A 77 -9.24 -15.91 -0.39
N GLY A 78 -8.20 -15.92 0.44
CA GLY A 78 -7.14 -16.92 0.38
C GLY A 78 -7.67 -18.34 0.49
N ALA A 79 -8.53 -18.61 1.48
CA ALA A 79 -9.17 -19.91 1.67
C ALA A 79 -10.08 -20.29 0.49
N PHE A 80 -10.84 -19.35 -0.06
CA PHE A 80 -11.63 -19.57 -1.27
C PHE A 80 -10.76 -19.94 -2.48
N PHE A 81 -9.62 -19.25 -2.68
CA PHE A 81 -8.70 -19.59 -3.77
C PHE A 81 -8.03 -20.96 -3.59
N LYS A 82 -7.87 -21.45 -2.36
CA LYS A 82 -7.39 -22.82 -2.09
C LYS A 82 -8.41 -23.89 -2.46
N SER A 83 -9.71 -23.63 -2.31
CA SER A 83 -10.74 -24.63 -2.60
C SER A 83 -11.00 -24.83 -4.09
N LEU A 84 -10.45 -23.94 -4.95
CA LEU A 84 -10.53 -24.09 -6.39
C LEU A 84 -9.67 -25.26 -6.90
N PRO A 85 -10.13 -26.00 -7.93
CA PRO A 85 -9.34 -27.06 -8.54
C PRO A 85 -7.94 -26.58 -8.93
N SER A 86 -6.94 -27.43 -8.72
CA SER A 86 -5.56 -27.18 -9.14
C SER A 86 -5.51 -27.06 -10.66
N TYR A 87 -5.38 -25.81 -11.14
CA TYR A 87 -5.02 -25.50 -12.52
C TYR A 87 -3.53 -25.13 -12.56
N ALA A 88 -2.84 -25.45 -13.66
CA ALA A 88 -1.39 -25.22 -13.80
C ALA A 88 -0.94 -23.78 -13.48
N PHE A 89 -1.80 -22.79 -13.77
CA PHE A 89 -1.55 -21.38 -13.44
C PHE A 89 -1.71 -21.05 -11.94
N LEU A 90 -2.60 -21.75 -11.22
CA LEU A 90 -2.87 -21.53 -9.81
C LEU A 90 -1.88 -22.26 -8.89
N ASN A 91 -1.20 -23.30 -9.38
CA ASN A 91 -0.26 -24.10 -8.58
C ASN A 91 0.81 -23.28 -7.88
N ARG A 92 1.34 -22.23 -8.53
CA ARG A 92 2.35 -21.36 -7.89
C ARG A 92 1.76 -20.54 -6.75
N ILE A 93 0.52 -20.09 -6.88
CA ILE A 93 -0.19 -19.31 -5.88
C ILE A 93 -0.60 -20.24 -4.72
N GLN A 94 -1.17 -21.40 -5.00
CA GLN A 94 -1.56 -22.41 -4.01
C GLN A 94 -0.36 -22.91 -3.20
N TYR A 95 0.79 -23.18 -3.85
CA TYR A 95 2.03 -23.57 -3.16
C TYR A 95 2.49 -22.53 -2.13
N TYR A 96 2.45 -21.23 -2.46
CA TYR A 96 2.83 -20.17 -1.52
C TYR A 96 1.90 -20.11 -0.30
N ASN A 97 0.64 -20.50 -0.46
CA ASN A 97 -0.33 -20.49 0.63
C ASN A 97 -0.27 -21.77 1.51
N ASP A 98 0.34 -22.86 1.03
CA ASP A 98 0.53 -24.09 1.82
C ASP A 98 1.84 -24.11 2.62
N THR A 99 2.68 -23.08 2.47
CA THR A 99 3.86 -22.85 3.31
C THR A 99 3.53 -22.02 4.55
N GLU A 100 4.48 -21.85 5.47
CA GLU A 100 4.38 -20.99 6.65
C GLU A 100 3.95 -19.54 6.32
N TYR A 101 4.16 -19.11 5.08
CA TYR A 101 3.71 -17.82 4.55
C TYR A 101 2.20 -17.71 4.27
N GLY A 102 1.44 -18.81 4.30
CA GLY A 102 -0.03 -18.82 4.22
C GLY A 102 -0.74 -18.55 5.54
N GLN A 103 0.00 -18.49 6.66
CA GLN A 103 -0.55 -18.19 7.97
C GLN A 103 -1.14 -16.78 8.00
N SER A 104 -2.41 -16.66 8.38
CA SER A 104 -3.04 -15.35 8.59
C SER A 104 -2.37 -14.70 9.80
N SER A 105 -1.83 -13.50 9.62
CA SER A 105 -1.19 -12.79 10.72
C SER A 105 -2.20 -12.08 11.62
N GLY A 106 -3.51 -12.28 11.44
CA GLY A 106 -4.59 -11.51 12.05
C GLY A 106 -4.63 -10.04 11.57
N LEU A 107 -5.82 -9.45 11.44
CA LEU A 107 -5.96 -8.06 10.99
C LEU A 107 -5.35 -7.06 11.99
N PHE A 108 -5.62 -7.25 13.28
CA PHE A 108 -5.22 -6.33 14.36
C PHE A 108 -3.81 -6.55 14.90
N THR A 109 -3.15 -7.62 14.47
CA THR A 109 -1.76 -7.97 14.81
C THR A 109 -0.81 -7.64 13.67
N ASN A 110 -1.33 -7.35 12.46
CA ASN A 110 -0.54 -6.92 11.33
C ASN A 110 -0.18 -5.41 11.45
N VAL A 111 1.07 -5.14 11.79
CA VAL A 111 1.62 -3.78 11.97
C VAL A 111 1.48 -2.93 10.69
N VAL A 112 1.53 -3.53 9.50
CA VAL A 112 1.37 -2.79 8.23
C VAL A 112 -0.06 -2.27 8.10
N ILE A 113 -1.07 -3.11 8.36
CA ILE A 113 -2.48 -2.70 8.34
C ILE A 113 -2.74 -1.58 9.35
N ILE A 114 -2.22 -1.73 10.57
CA ILE A 114 -2.37 -0.71 11.63
C ILE A 114 -1.73 0.61 11.20
N LYS A 115 -0.50 0.57 10.67
CA LYS A 115 0.23 1.75 10.19
C LYS A 115 -0.52 2.45 9.05
N GLU A 116 -0.99 1.69 8.05
CA GLU A 116 -1.76 2.24 6.93
C GLU A 116 -3.06 2.88 7.41
N LEU A 117 -3.77 2.21 8.31
CA LEU A 117 -5.00 2.73 8.91
C LEU A 117 -4.75 4.04 9.68
N LEU A 118 -3.70 4.12 10.50
CA LEU A 118 -3.35 5.33 11.25
C LEU A 118 -3.05 6.50 10.31
N ILE A 119 -2.24 6.29 9.27
CA ILE A 119 -1.92 7.33 8.29
C ILE A 119 -3.18 7.79 7.56
N ILE A 120 -4.08 6.87 7.20
CA ILE A 120 -5.36 7.22 6.56
C ILE A 120 -6.24 8.04 7.50
N ILE A 121 -6.35 7.67 8.78
CA ILE A 121 -7.11 8.42 9.79
C ILE A 121 -6.57 9.86 9.91
N VAL A 122 -5.25 10.02 10.02
CA VAL A 122 -4.62 11.35 10.08
C VAL A 122 -4.89 12.15 8.79
N CYS A 123 -4.75 11.52 7.62
CA CYS A 123 -5.03 12.17 6.34
C CYS A 123 -6.49 12.62 6.21
N LEU A 124 -7.44 11.82 6.71
CA LEU A 124 -8.87 12.15 6.72
C LEU A 124 -9.19 13.28 7.71
N ALA A 125 -8.59 13.26 8.90
CA ALA A 125 -8.78 14.29 9.92
C ALA A 125 -8.29 15.67 9.44
N TYR A 126 -7.16 15.72 8.72
CA TYR A 126 -6.55 16.95 8.23
C TYR A 126 -6.73 17.18 6.72
N ARG A 127 -7.72 16.51 6.14
CA ARG A 127 -7.95 16.51 4.69
C ARG A 127 -8.06 17.90 4.07
N ARG A 128 -8.75 18.84 4.72
CA ARG A 128 -8.94 20.21 4.22
C ARG A 128 -7.61 20.94 3.96
N VAL A 129 -6.56 20.60 4.71
CA VAL A 129 -5.22 21.15 4.53
C VAL A 129 -4.49 20.38 3.44
N LEU A 130 -4.50 19.05 3.55
CA LEU A 130 -3.70 18.16 2.72
C LEU A 130 -4.18 18.08 1.27
N GLU A 131 -5.48 18.21 0.99
CA GLU A 131 -6.04 18.08 -0.36
C GLU A 131 -5.60 19.17 -1.33
N ASN A 132 -5.10 20.29 -0.82
CA ASN A 132 -4.53 21.38 -1.60
C ASN A 132 -3.06 21.14 -1.98
N ILE A 133 -2.40 20.15 -1.38
CA ILE A 133 -1.00 19.83 -1.67
C ILE A 133 -0.94 19.00 -2.96
N PRO A 134 -0.06 19.35 -3.92
CA PRO A 134 0.14 18.56 -5.12
C PRO A 134 0.36 17.09 -4.81
N TYR A 135 -0.17 16.21 -5.65
CA TYR A 135 -0.07 14.74 -5.50
C TYR A 135 -0.79 14.12 -4.29
N PHE A 136 -1.41 14.89 -3.39
CA PHE A 136 -2.10 14.31 -2.24
C PHE A 136 -3.19 13.33 -2.64
N ASN A 137 -4.13 13.75 -3.50
CA ASN A 137 -5.29 12.94 -3.85
C ASN A 137 -4.89 11.60 -4.50
N VAL A 138 -3.96 11.62 -5.45
CA VAL A 138 -3.49 10.38 -6.09
C VAL A 138 -2.79 9.47 -5.09
N SER A 139 -1.90 10.02 -4.25
CA SER A 139 -1.14 9.23 -3.25
C SER A 139 -2.05 8.65 -2.18
N PHE A 140 -3.02 9.44 -1.72
CA PHE A 140 -4.02 9.02 -0.74
C PHE A 140 -4.92 7.92 -1.30
N ASN A 141 -5.37 8.06 -2.55
CA ASN A 141 -6.24 7.06 -3.18
C ASN A 141 -5.55 5.71 -3.36
N THR A 142 -4.31 5.70 -3.87
CA THR A 142 -3.56 4.44 -4.02
C THR A 142 -3.27 3.82 -2.66
N TYR A 143 -3.00 4.64 -1.65
CA TYR A 143 -2.75 4.16 -0.28
C TYR A 143 -4.01 3.56 0.37
N VAL A 144 -5.19 4.15 0.17
CA VAL A 144 -6.48 3.56 0.60
C VAL A 144 -6.72 2.20 -0.07
N VAL A 145 -6.36 2.08 -1.35
CA VAL A 145 -6.48 0.81 -2.10
C VAL A 145 -5.51 -0.24 -1.55
N SER A 146 -4.31 0.15 -1.15
CA SER A 146 -3.36 -0.72 -0.43
C SER A 146 -4.00 -1.32 0.81
N LEU A 147 -4.60 -0.49 1.67
CA LEU A 147 -5.21 -0.94 2.93
C LEU A 147 -6.37 -1.89 2.67
N ILE A 148 -7.26 -1.53 1.74
CA ILE A 148 -8.40 -2.38 1.37
C ILE A 148 -7.91 -3.73 0.86
N TRP A 149 -6.86 -3.74 0.02
CA TRP A 149 -6.27 -4.98 -0.48
C TRP A 149 -5.68 -5.83 0.64
N LEU A 150 -4.91 -5.24 1.56
CA LEU A 150 -4.34 -5.94 2.72
C LEU A 150 -5.41 -6.57 3.62
N ILE A 151 -6.53 -5.86 3.83
CA ILE A 151 -7.65 -6.38 4.63
C ILE A 151 -8.31 -7.55 3.92
N LEU A 152 -8.66 -7.40 2.65
CA LEU A 152 -9.37 -8.42 1.87
C LEU A 152 -8.58 -9.73 1.74
N TRP A 153 -7.25 -9.64 1.64
CA TRP A 153 -6.36 -10.78 1.46
C TRP A 153 -5.57 -11.13 2.72
N ASN A 154 -6.04 -10.73 3.91
CA ASN A 154 -5.30 -10.94 5.16
C ASN A 154 -5.00 -12.42 5.47
N ASP A 155 -5.83 -13.33 4.96
CA ASP A 155 -5.66 -14.78 5.05
C ASP A 155 -4.73 -15.34 3.96
N PHE A 156 -4.11 -14.48 3.15
CA PHE A 156 -3.12 -14.84 2.15
C PHE A 156 -2.00 -13.79 2.07
N SER A 157 -1.11 -13.82 3.08
CA SER A 157 -0.12 -12.77 3.35
C SER A 157 0.77 -12.41 2.15
N ILE A 158 1.18 -13.40 1.35
CA ILE A 158 2.05 -13.19 0.17
C ILE A 158 1.33 -12.37 -0.91
N VAL A 159 0.08 -12.70 -1.22
CA VAL A 159 -0.70 -11.99 -2.25
C VAL A 159 -1.08 -10.61 -1.75
N ALA A 160 -1.46 -10.51 -0.48
CA ALA A 160 -1.74 -9.24 0.18
C ALA A 160 -0.53 -8.29 0.07
N SER A 161 0.63 -8.70 0.59
CA SER A 161 1.83 -7.86 0.67
C SER A 161 2.37 -7.45 -0.70
N ARG A 162 2.47 -8.39 -1.66
CA ARG A 162 3.08 -8.11 -2.98
C ARG A 162 2.33 -7.08 -3.79
N ILE A 163 1.00 -7.13 -3.78
CA ILE A 163 0.18 -6.17 -4.54
C ILE A 163 0.08 -4.86 -3.76
N ALA A 164 -0.13 -4.92 -2.44
CA ALA A 164 -0.17 -3.74 -1.58
C ALA A 164 1.11 -2.89 -1.71
N THR A 165 2.29 -3.50 -1.87
CA THR A 165 3.57 -2.79 -2.04
C THR A 165 3.54 -1.78 -3.19
N PHE A 166 2.89 -2.12 -4.31
CA PHE A 166 2.79 -1.19 -5.44
C PHE A 166 1.79 -0.06 -5.19
N TYR A 167 0.76 -0.29 -4.37
CA TYR A 167 -0.25 0.70 -4.03
C TYR A 167 0.17 1.60 -2.86
N SER A 168 1.03 1.11 -1.96
CA SER A 168 1.54 1.84 -0.80
C SER A 168 2.72 2.77 -1.12
N ILE A 169 3.28 2.76 -2.33
CA ILE A 169 4.38 3.67 -2.74
C ILE A 169 4.10 5.16 -2.50
N GLY A 170 2.82 5.56 -2.52
CA GLY A 170 2.38 6.93 -2.24
C GLY A 170 2.59 7.34 -0.78
N GLU A 171 2.85 6.39 0.13
CA GLU A 171 3.13 6.63 1.54
C GLU A 171 4.26 7.63 1.73
N VAL A 172 5.34 7.52 0.96
CA VAL A 172 6.51 8.42 1.06
C VAL A 172 6.08 9.87 0.83
N LEU A 173 5.17 10.09 -0.13
CA LEU A 173 4.62 11.42 -0.41
C LEU A 173 3.66 11.88 0.70
N LEU A 174 2.76 11.00 1.17
CA LEU A 174 1.85 11.33 2.27
C LEU A 174 2.61 11.73 3.55
N MET A 175 3.65 10.97 3.89
CA MET A 175 4.51 11.24 5.05
C MET A 175 5.22 12.60 4.93
N ALA A 176 5.73 12.94 3.73
CA ALA A 176 6.32 14.24 3.48
C ALA A 176 5.31 15.41 3.56
N MET A 177 4.01 15.13 3.41
CA MET A 177 2.93 16.13 3.50
C MET A 177 2.45 16.39 4.94
N LEU A 178 2.60 15.43 5.86
CA LEU A 178 2.12 15.56 7.24
C LEU A 178 2.65 16.79 8.01
N PRO A 179 3.92 17.22 7.86
CA PRO A 179 4.42 18.43 8.51
C PRO A 179 3.60 19.69 8.18
N PHE A 180 2.96 19.77 7.01
CA PHE A 180 2.15 20.91 6.58
C PHE A 180 0.81 21.05 7.32
N ILE A 181 0.40 20.03 8.08
CA ILE A 181 -0.77 20.10 8.96
C ILE A 181 -0.58 21.18 10.04
N THR A 182 0.67 21.40 10.44
CA THR A 182 1.02 22.38 11.46
C THR A 182 1.11 23.80 10.87
N LYS A 183 0.52 24.76 11.60
CA LYS A 183 0.50 26.18 11.21
C LYS A 183 1.81 26.91 11.55
N SER A 184 2.51 26.50 12.60
CA SER A 184 3.77 27.12 13.04
C SER A 184 4.98 26.43 12.40
N GLY A 185 5.96 27.22 11.96
CA GLY A 185 7.20 26.69 11.37
C GLY A 185 8.01 25.84 12.36
N GLY A 186 7.99 26.20 13.66
CA GLY A 186 8.68 25.44 14.70
C GLY A 186 8.10 24.03 14.88
N SER A 187 6.77 23.92 15.01
CA SER A 187 6.10 22.62 15.13
C SER A 187 6.18 21.78 13.84
N ARG A 188 6.23 22.42 12.67
CA ARG A 188 6.48 21.76 11.39
C ARG A 188 7.82 21.05 11.37
N ASN A 189 8.88 21.74 11.75
CA ASN A 189 10.22 21.17 11.76
C ASN A 189 10.35 20.04 12.78
N ILE A 190 9.75 20.20 13.96
CA ILE A 190 9.70 19.15 14.97
C ILE A 190 9.01 17.90 14.42
N LEU A 191 7.83 18.05 13.81
CA LEU A 191 7.11 16.92 13.22
C LEU A 191 7.91 16.25 12.09
N ALA A 192 8.55 17.02 11.22
CA ALA A 192 9.43 16.48 10.18
C ALA A 192 10.60 15.67 10.77
N VAL A 193 11.27 16.19 11.79
CA VAL A 193 12.37 15.49 12.48
C VAL A 193 11.87 14.20 13.13
N LEU A 194 10.72 14.23 13.80
CA LEU A 194 10.11 13.05 14.40
C LEU A 194 9.80 11.96 13.36
N LEU A 195 9.29 12.33 12.18
CA LEU A 195 9.01 11.38 11.10
C LEU A 195 10.30 10.78 10.52
N ILE A 196 11.37 11.57 10.38
CA ILE A 196 12.68 11.10 9.94
C ILE A 196 13.27 10.11 10.97
N LEU A 197 13.22 10.46 12.26
CA LEU A 197 13.69 9.58 13.34
C LEU A 197 12.89 8.28 13.38
N LEU A 198 11.56 8.35 13.25
CA LEU A 198 10.69 7.17 13.19
C LEU A 198 11.06 6.26 12.00
N ALA A 199 11.26 6.84 10.81
CA ALA A 199 11.70 6.10 9.63
C ALA A 199 13.08 5.45 9.84
N GLY A 200 14.01 6.16 10.47
CA GLY A 200 15.32 5.65 10.84
C GLY A 200 15.25 4.47 11.83
N VAL A 201 14.39 4.56 12.84
CA VAL A 201 14.15 3.47 13.80
C VAL A 201 13.55 2.25 13.11
N ILE A 202 12.55 2.43 12.24
CA ILE A 202 11.95 1.33 11.47
C ILE A 202 13.00 0.67 10.57
N MET A 203 13.81 1.48 9.87
CA MET A 203 14.91 0.97 9.04
C MET A 203 15.93 0.19 9.87
N PHE A 204 16.34 0.71 11.04
CA PHE A 204 17.26 0.03 11.94
C PHE A 204 16.69 -1.28 12.45
N MET A 205 15.42 -1.30 12.88
CA MET A 205 14.73 -2.52 13.31
C MET A 205 14.68 -3.55 12.18
N ASN A 206 14.40 -3.13 10.94
CA ASN A 206 14.38 -4.02 9.78
C ASN A 206 15.77 -4.60 9.45
N ILE A 207 16.84 -3.81 9.60
CA ILE A 207 18.22 -4.28 9.40
C ILE A 207 18.62 -5.26 10.51
N TYR A 208 18.35 -4.91 11.77
CA TYR A 208 18.82 -5.68 12.93
C TYR A 208 18.05 -6.99 13.13
N THR A 209 16.73 -6.98 12.92
CA THR A 209 15.91 -8.19 13.09
C THR A 209 16.04 -9.16 11.91
N GLY A 210 16.61 -8.74 10.78
CA GLY A 210 16.80 -9.57 9.58
C GLY A 210 15.50 -10.06 8.93
N LYS A 211 14.33 -9.72 9.48
CA LYS A 211 13.01 -10.13 9.01
C LYS A 211 12.47 -9.13 8.01
N TRP A 212 13.01 -9.20 6.80
CA TRP A 212 12.46 -8.53 5.62
C TRP A 212 11.13 -9.18 5.22
N ASP A 213 10.04 -8.84 5.92
CA ASP A 213 8.66 -9.18 5.54
C ASP A 213 8.10 -10.48 6.18
N GLY A 214 8.38 -10.75 7.47
CA GLY A 214 7.77 -11.90 8.13
C GLY A 214 7.74 -11.86 9.65
N VAL A 215 6.52 -11.72 10.19
CA VAL A 215 6.02 -12.50 11.33
C VAL A 215 6.54 -12.11 12.73
N VAL A 216 5.57 -11.59 13.49
CA VAL A 216 5.37 -11.60 14.96
C VAL A 216 6.14 -10.56 15.78
N ILE A 217 5.40 -9.54 16.23
CA ILE A 217 5.62 -8.97 17.57
C ILE A 217 4.74 -9.79 18.51
N ILE A 218 5.42 -10.74 19.17
CA ILE A 218 5.02 -11.63 20.29
C ILE A 218 3.87 -12.60 20.00
#